data_AF-A0A844MBJ0-F1
#
_entry.id   AF-A0A844MBJ0-F1
#
_cell.length_a   1.000
_cell.length_b   1.000
_cell.length_c   1.000
_cell.angle_alpha   90.00
_cell.angle_beta   90.00
_cell.angle_gamma   90.00
#
_symmetry.space_group_name_H-M   'P 1'
#
loop_
_entity.id
_entity.type
_entity.pdbx_description
1 polymer ?
#
loop_
_entity_poly.entity_id
_entity_poly.type
_entity_poly.pdbx_seq_one_letter_code
_entity_poly.pdbx_strand_id
1 'polypeptide(L)'
;MKRIPLLSFSACLAILGASLLSNTQYTPAEPAPIFTPILNDIRNQLPQGTEMRLPSTLPTLNWSLISKAFSELPVDGKIYPYVGSTKEAIEVRLALTPNCGSSPKPNECTIGGLSVFKSRKPKYWPPKGENITPVDLGNGIRGFYLTRGSGHNTLRYVFWEQNGLQFALGTAAFVMSQQELIDTAISAANEPPITSAN
;
A
#
# COMPACT_ATOMS: atom_id res chain seq x y z
N MET A 1 -81.62 2.08 15.28
CA MET A 1 -80.67 2.12 16.42
C MET A 1 -79.52 3.06 16.08
N LYS A 2 -78.97 3.71 17.10
CA LYS A 2 -78.13 4.93 17.11
C LYS A 2 -76.85 4.88 16.24
N ARG A 3 -76.52 6.00 15.58
CA ARG A 3 -75.16 6.39 15.17
C ARG A 3 -74.46 7.08 16.35
N ILE A 4 -73.23 6.71 16.70
CA ILE A 4 -72.25 7.54 17.43
C ILE A 4 -70.82 7.22 16.90
N PRO A 5 -69.91 8.21 16.77
CA PRO A 5 -68.65 8.16 16.02
C PRO A 5 -67.39 8.18 16.93
N LEU A 6 -66.21 8.40 16.32
CA LEU A 6 -64.90 8.79 16.89
C LEU A 6 -64.05 7.63 17.50
N LEU A 7 -62.72 7.56 17.36
CA LEU A 7 -61.69 8.57 17.12
C LEU A 7 -60.60 8.08 16.17
N SER A 8 -60.13 9.01 15.35
CA SER A 8 -58.83 9.03 14.69
C SER A 8 -57.72 9.12 15.74
N PHE A 9 -56.73 8.24 15.67
CA PHE A 9 -55.40 8.46 16.27
C PHE A 9 -54.37 8.42 15.15
N SER A 10 -54.17 9.58 14.53
CA SER A 10 -53.03 9.86 13.66
C SER A 10 -51.80 10.06 14.55
N ALA A 11 -50.98 9.01 14.70
CA ALA A 11 -49.68 9.12 15.33
C ALA A 11 -48.65 9.52 14.26
N CYS A 12 -48.43 10.83 14.12
CA CYS A 12 -47.28 11.37 13.40
C CYS A 12 -46.01 10.98 14.15
N LEU A 13 -45.36 9.90 13.74
CA LEU A 13 -43.99 9.59 14.14
C LEU A 13 -43.05 10.50 13.33
N ALA A 14 -42.72 11.66 13.89
CA ALA A 14 -41.63 12.48 13.39
C ALA A 14 -40.31 11.79 13.73
N ILE A 15 -39.79 10.98 12.80
CA ILE A 15 -38.41 10.47 12.89
C ILE A 15 -37.49 11.68 12.63
N LEU A 16 -37.01 12.28 13.71
CA LEU A 16 -35.88 13.20 13.69
C LEU A 16 -34.66 12.43 13.15
N GLY A 17 -34.43 12.54 11.86
CA GLY A 17 -33.18 12.16 11.21
C GLY A 17 -32.07 13.08 11.70
N ALA A 18 -31.48 12.75 12.85
CA ALA A 18 -30.18 13.28 13.22
C ALA A 18 -29.18 12.71 12.23
N SER A 19 -28.88 13.49 11.19
CA SER A 19 -27.72 13.31 10.33
C SER A 19 -26.48 13.31 11.20
N LEU A 20 -26.05 12.12 11.63
CA LEU A 20 -24.72 11.88 12.16
C LEU A 20 -23.75 12.15 11.01
N LEU A 21 -23.38 13.42 10.83
CA LEU A 21 -22.16 13.79 10.14
C LEU A 21 -21.02 13.25 11.02
N SER A 22 -20.67 11.98 10.80
CA SER A 22 -19.40 11.43 11.24
C SER A 22 -18.31 12.31 10.66
N ASN A 23 -17.83 13.24 11.46
CA ASN A 23 -16.62 13.99 11.19
C ASN A 23 -15.50 12.94 11.22
N THR A 24 -15.20 12.37 10.06
CA THR A 24 -14.11 11.41 9.91
C THR A 24 -12.84 12.18 10.24
N GLN A 25 -12.41 12.12 11.50
CA GLN A 25 -11.12 12.66 11.90
C GLN A 25 -10.10 11.93 11.04
N TYR A 26 -9.48 12.68 10.13
CA TYR A 26 -8.35 12.18 9.35
C TYR A 26 -7.20 12.01 10.34
N THR A 27 -7.04 10.79 10.85
CA THR A 27 -5.81 10.43 11.56
C THR A 27 -4.67 10.55 10.54
N PRO A 28 -3.64 11.39 10.81
CA PRO A 28 -2.50 11.49 9.92
C PRO A 28 -1.84 10.12 9.71
N ALA A 29 -1.36 9.85 8.51
CA ALA A 29 -0.58 8.66 8.24
C ALA A 29 0.69 8.66 9.11
N GLU A 30 0.96 7.55 9.81
CA GLU A 30 2.17 7.36 10.62
C GLU A 30 3.00 6.19 10.06
N PRO A 31 3.55 6.33 8.84
CA PRO A 31 4.37 5.27 8.25
C PRO A 31 5.68 5.10 9.01
N ALA A 32 6.37 3.99 8.75
CA ALA A 32 7.66 3.69 9.38
C ALA A 32 8.62 4.90 9.24
N PRO A 33 9.42 5.23 10.27
CA PRO A 33 10.23 6.45 10.29
C PRO A 33 11.17 6.64 9.09
N ILE A 34 11.54 5.56 8.41
CA ILE A 34 12.36 5.62 7.21
C ILE A 34 11.69 6.42 6.07
N PHE A 35 10.36 6.48 6.04
CA PHE A 35 9.59 7.15 4.98
C PHE A 35 9.38 8.63 5.25
N THR A 36 9.52 9.09 6.49
CA THR A 36 9.32 10.49 6.89
C THR A 36 10.06 11.49 5.99
N PRO A 37 11.33 11.25 5.60
CA PRO A 37 12.07 12.20 4.75
C PRO A 37 11.48 12.41 3.35
N ILE A 38 10.71 11.45 2.83
CA ILE A 38 10.20 11.47 1.45
C ILE A 38 8.69 11.74 1.36
N LEU A 39 8.00 11.99 2.48
CA LEU A 39 6.54 12.20 2.46
C LEU A 39 6.12 13.35 1.54
N ASN A 40 6.87 14.45 1.53
CA ASN A 40 6.58 15.58 0.64
C ASN A 40 6.77 15.21 -0.83
N ASP A 41 7.81 14.45 -1.15
CA ASP A 41 8.05 13.98 -2.52
C ASP A 41 6.91 13.07 -3.01
N ILE A 42 6.38 12.21 -2.13
CA ILE A 42 5.22 11.37 -2.43
C ILE A 42 4.00 12.25 -2.73
N ARG A 43 3.66 13.19 -1.84
CA ARG A 43 2.50 14.08 -2.02
C ARG A 43 2.58 14.87 -3.32
N ASN A 44 3.78 15.32 -3.69
CA ASN A 44 4.01 16.12 -4.90
C ASN A 44 3.95 15.29 -6.19
N GLN A 45 4.21 13.98 -6.12
CA GLN A 45 4.21 13.10 -7.29
C GLN A 45 2.91 12.32 -7.48
N LEU A 46 2.07 12.22 -6.45
CA LEU A 46 0.76 11.56 -6.55
C LEU A 46 -0.19 12.38 -7.43
N PRO A 47 -0.78 11.77 -8.49
CA PRO A 47 -1.86 12.40 -9.22
C PRO A 47 -3.06 12.72 -8.32
N GLN A 48 -3.81 13.76 -8.67
CA GLN A 48 -5.01 14.13 -7.93
C GLN A 48 -6.01 12.96 -7.85
N GLY A 49 -6.56 12.72 -6.66
CA GLY A 49 -7.50 11.63 -6.42
C GLY A 49 -6.86 10.24 -6.39
N THR A 50 -5.54 10.16 -6.21
CA THR A 50 -4.80 8.96 -5.86
C THR A 50 -4.24 9.06 -4.45
N GLU A 51 -3.87 7.91 -3.87
CA GLU A 51 -3.26 7.84 -2.56
C GLU A 51 -2.15 6.79 -2.55
N MET A 52 -1.13 7.00 -1.71
CA MET A 52 -0.09 6.01 -1.40
C MET A 52 -0.37 5.43 -0.01
N ARG A 53 -0.10 4.13 0.15
CA ARG A 53 -0.17 3.45 1.43
C ARG A 53 1.20 2.90 1.77
N LEU A 54 1.74 3.35 2.89
CA LEU A 54 3.06 2.94 3.38
C LEU A 54 2.89 2.20 4.70
N PRO A 55 3.71 1.17 4.95
CA PRO A 55 3.60 0.42 6.18
C PRO A 55 4.14 1.24 7.36
N SER A 56 3.52 1.08 8.53
CA SER A 56 4.02 1.60 9.81
C SER A 56 5.24 0.83 10.32
N THR A 57 5.46 -0.40 9.85
CA THR A 57 6.60 -1.23 10.24
C THR A 57 7.24 -1.93 9.04
N LEU A 58 8.54 -2.23 9.16
CA LEU A 58 9.26 -3.09 8.22
C LEU A 58 9.92 -4.22 9.00
N PRO A 59 10.07 -5.41 8.40
CA PRO A 59 10.75 -6.52 9.03
C PRO A 59 12.23 -6.20 9.25
N THR A 60 12.84 -6.90 10.20
CA THR A 60 14.29 -6.85 10.37
C THR A 60 14.94 -7.63 9.24
N LEU A 61 15.70 -6.93 8.40
CA LEU A 61 16.31 -7.53 7.22
C LEU A 61 17.57 -8.33 7.56
N ASN A 62 17.79 -9.44 6.84
CA ASN A 62 19.02 -10.21 6.93
C ASN A 62 20.13 -9.52 6.11
N TRP A 63 20.86 -8.62 6.76
CA TRP A 63 21.95 -7.87 6.13
C TRP A 63 23.08 -8.76 5.61
N SER A 64 23.34 -9.92 6.23
CA SER A 64 24.35 -10.85 5.70
C SER A 64 23.97 -11.39 4.32
N LEU A 65 22.71 -11.77 4.12
CA LEU A 65 22.21 -12.21 2.82
C LEU A 65 22.17 -11.06 1.80
N ILE A 66 21.76 -9.87 2.21
CA ILE A 66 21.71 -8.69 1.35
C ILE A 66 23.13 -8.29 0.90
N SER A 67 24.08 -8.18 1.81
CA SER A 67 25.47 -7.85 1.47
C SER A 67 26.10 -8.89 0.55
N LYS A 68 25.73 -10.17 0.69
CA LYS A 68 26.17 -11.22 -0.23
C LYS A 68 25.55 -11.07 -1.64
N ALA A 69 24.27 -10.68 -1.72
CA ALA A 69 23.59 -10.48 -2.98
C ALA A 69 24.06 -9.20 -3.71
N PHE A 70 24.55 -8.21 -2.98
CA PHE A 70 25.02 -6.92 -3.49
C PHE A 70 26.48 -6.65 -3.11
N SER A 71 27.39 -7.59 -3.41
CA SER A 71 28.81 -7.52 -3.01
C SER A 71 29.53 -6.28 -3.52
N GLU A 72 29.08 -5.72 -4.64
CA GLU A 72 29.68 -4.55 -5.29
C GLU A 72 29.17 -3.21 -4.75
N LEU A 73 28.19 -3.23 -3.84
CA LEU A 73 27.62 -2.01 -3.26
C LEU A 73 28.11 -1.79 -1.82
N PRO A 74 28.38 -0.52 -1.43
CA PRO A 74 28.69 -0.18 -0.05
C PRO A 74 27.40 -0.18 0.79
N VAL A 75 26.93 -1.38 1.16
CA VAL A 75 25.74 -1.57 2.01
C VAL A 75 26.11 -1.24 3.45
N ASP A 76 25.44 -0.25 4.05
CA ASP A 76 25.72 0.26 5.40
C ASP A 76 24.70 -0.21 6.46
N GLY A 77 23.85 -1.18 6.09
CA GLY A 77 22.81 -1.71 6.96
C GLY A 77 21.59 -0.81 7.10
N LYS A 78 21.40 0.15 6.19
CA LYS A 78 20.23 1.04 6.16
C LYS A 78 19.46 0.91 4.85
N ILE A 79 18.18 1.26 4.92
CA ILE A 79 17.29 1.37 3.77
C ILE A 79 17.03 2.83 3.47
N TYR A 80 17.14 3.18 2.20
CA TYR A 80 16.97 4.53 1.68
C TYR A 80 15.76 4.55 0.74
N PRO A 81 14.57 4.95 1.22
CA PRO A 81 13.42 5.00 0.35
C PRO A 81 13.53 6.20 -0.59
N TYR A 82 13.03 6.04 -1.81
CA TYR A 82 12.96 7.11 -2.80
C TYR A 82 11.72 6.97 -3.67
N VAL A 83 11.20 8.10 -4.15
CA VAL A 83 9.99 8.11 -4.99
C VAL A 83 10.39 7.92 -6.45
N GLY A 84 9.72 6.98 -7.12
CA GLY A 84 9.82 6.73 -8.54
C GLY A 84 8.47 6.85 -9.23
N SER A 85 8.48 7.06 -10.53
CA SER A 85 7.28 7.16 -11.35
C SER A 85 7.52 6.42 -12.66
N THR A 86 6.67 5.43 -12.94
CA THR A 86 6.64 4.73 -14.22
C THR A 86 5.44 5.21 -15.02
N LYS A 87 5.22 4.69 -16.24
CA LYS A 87 4.02 5.05 -17.00
C LYS A 87 2.75 4.49 -16.32
N GLU A 88 2.89 3.39 -15.60
CA GLU A 88 1.80 2.63 -15.00
C GLU A 88 1.54 2.95 -13.52
N ALA A 89 2.56 3.38 -12.77
CA ALA A 89 2.47 3.52 -11.31
C ALA A 89 3.28 4.68 -10.75
N ILE A 90 2.93 5.10 -9.54
CA ILE A 90 3.80 5.85 -8.63
C ILE A 90 4.34 4.86 -7.61
N GLU A 91 5.62 4.94 -7.30
CA GLU A 91 6.35 3.93 -6.53
C GLU A 91 7.15 4.60 -5.41
N VAL A 92 7.17 3.98 -4.23
CA VAL A 92 8.16 4.21 -3.20
C VAL A 92 9.08 3.01 -3.19
N ARG A 93 10.29 3.18 -3.70
CA ARG A 93 11.30 2.14 -3.84
C ARG A 93 12.22 2.13 -2.63
N LEU A 94 12.68 0.94 -2.25
CA LEU A 94 13.58 0.71 -1.12
C LEU A 94 14.98 0.44 -1.65
N ALA A 95 15.94 1.33 -1.38
CA ALA A 95 17.32 1.19 -1.83
C ALA A 95 18.29 0.82 -0.72
N LEU A 96 19.45 0.30 -1.12
CA LEU A 96 20.60 -0.01 -0.26
C LEU A 96 21.62 1.13 -0.15
N THR A 97 21.47 2.18 -0.96
CA THR A 97 22.37 3.34 -0.96
C THR A 97 21.56 4.64 -1.11
N PRO A 98 22.01 5.76 -0.51
CA PRO A 98 21.24 7.01 -0.47
C PRO A 98 20.96 7.62 -1.84
N ASN A 99 21.86 7.42 -2.82
CA ASN A 99 21.75 8.04 -4.14
C ASN A 99 21.22 7.10 -5.22
N CYS A 100 20.64 5.96 -4.83
CA CYS A 100 20.21 4.92 -5.76
C CYS A 100 19.24 5.43 -6.84
N GLY A 101 18.24 6.24 -6.44
CA GLY A 101 17.23 6.80 -7.34
C GLY A 101 17.78 7.73 -8.43
N SER A 102 18.93 8.36 -8.18
CA SER A 102 19.61 9.24 -9.13
C SER A 102 20.75 8.56 -9.89
N SER A 103 21.01 7.27 -9.62
CA SER A 103 22.07 6.53 -10.29
C SER A 103 21.70 6.21 -11.75
N PRO A 104 22.68 5.93 -12.63
CA PRO A 104 22.39 5.46 -13.99
C PRO A 104 21.63 4.12 -14.03
N LYS A 105 21.65 3.36 -12.93
CA LYS A 105 21.04 2.03 -12.83
C LYS A 105 20.35 1.80 -11.47
N PRO A 106 19.22 2.49 -11.18
CA PRO A 106 18.55 2.39 -9.88
C PRO A 106 18.10 0.98 -9.51
N ASN A 107 17.83 0.13 -10.51
CA ASN A 107 17.44 -1.26 -10.30
C ASN A 107 18.56 -2.12 -9.69
N GLU A 108 19.84 -1.75 -9.86
CA GLU A 108 20.97 -2.51 -9.29
C GLU A 108 21.18 -2.26 -7.80
N CYS A 109 20.51 -1.26 -7.23
CA CYS A 109 20.60 -0.91 -5.80
C CYS A 109 19.23 -0.88 -5.09
N THR A 110 18.16 -1.31 -5.77
CA THR A 110 16.79 -1.37 -5.24
C THR A 110 16.44 -2.80 -4.88
N ILE A 111 15.87 -2.99 -3.68
CA ILE A 111 15.52 -4.33 -3.15
C ILE A 111 14.02 -4.60 -3.11
N GLY A 112 13.21 -3.58 -3.39
CA GLY A 112 11.76 -3.68 -3.39
C GLY A 112 11.10 -2.32 -3.46
N GLY A 113 9.78 -2.31 -3.27
CA GLY A 113 9.02 -1.07 -3.22
C GLY A 113 7.53 -1.30 -3.07
N LEU A 114 6.83 -0.21 -2.78
CA LEU A 114 5.39 -0.10 -2.75
C LEU A 114 4.93 0.76 -3.92
N SER A 115 3.79 0.46 -4.49
CA SER A 115 3.28 1.21 -5.62
C SER A 115 1.76 1.35 -5.58
N VAL A 116 1.28 2.46 -6.13
CA VAL A 116 -0.12 2.64 -6.52
C VAL A 116 -0.20 2.77 -8.04
N PHE A 117 -1.10 2.01 -8.66
CA PHE A 117 -1.31 2.08 -10.10
C PHE A 117 -2.06 3.36 -10.47
N LYS A 118 -1.58 4.03 -11.53
CA LYS A 118 -2.20 5.24 -12.08
C LYS A 118 -3.54 4.95 -12.76
N SER A 119 -3.68 3.75 -13.33
CA SER A 119 -4.94 3.27 -13.90
C SER A 119 -5.76 2.52 -12.85
N ARG A 120 -7.04 2.85 -12.73
CA ARG A 120 -8.01 2.12 -11.89
C ARG A 120 -8.49 0.80 -12.51
N LYS A 121 -8.07 0.50 -13.74
CA LYS A 121 -8.43 -0.72 -14.48
C LYS A 121 -7.20 -1.20 -15.26
N PRO A 122 -6.22 -1.87 -14.62
CA PRO A 122 -5.13 -2.48 -15.35
C PRO A 122 -5.69 -3.56 -16.27
N LYS A 123 -4.96 -3.83 -17.33
CA LYS A 123 -5.37 -4.82 -18.34
C LYS A 123 -5.58 -6.23 -17.75
N TYR A 124 -4.91 -6.55 -16.64
CA TYR A 124 -5.01 -7.85 -15.96
C TYR A 124 -5.02 -7.66 -14.44
N TRP A 125 -6.07 -8.16 -13.78
CA TRP A 125 -6.23 -8.15 -12.32
C TRP A 125 -6.89 -9.46 -11.83
N PRO A 126 -6.31 -10.18 -10.84
CA PRO A 126 -4.96 -9.97 -10.33
C PRO A 126 -3.89 -10.12 -11.42
N PRO A 127 -2.70 -9.54 -11.25
CA PRO A 127 -1.62 -9.70 -12.21
C PRO A 127 -1.26 -11.18 -12.38
N LYS A 128 -0.90 -11.59 -13.61
CA LYS A 128 -0.40 -12.96 -13.85
C LYS A 128 0.84 -13.24 -13.00
N GLY A 129 0.97 -14.45 -12.50
CA GLY A 129 2.10 -14.88 -11.68
C GLY A 129 2.03 -16.37 -11.39
N GLU A 130 3.07 -16.87 -10.73
CA GLU A 130 3.10 -18.23 -10.21
C GLU A 130 2.57 -18.24 -8.77
N ASN A 131 1.98 -19.36 -8.34
CA ASN A 131 1.53 -19.59 -6.96
C ASN A 131 0.60 -18.50 -6.41
N ILE A 132 -0.32 -17.99 -7.25
CA ILE A 132 -1.27 -16.95 -6.85
C ILE A 132 -2.13 -17.48 -5.71
N THR A 133 -1.99 -16.87 -4.54
CA THR A 133 -2.67 -17.28 -3.31
C THR A 133 -3.41 -16.07 -2.73
N PRO A 134 -4.73 -16.16 -2.47
CA PRO A 134 -5.46 -15.11 -1.79
C PRO A 134 -4.88 -14.84 -0.39
N VAL A 135 -4.84 -13.58 0.01
CA VAL A 135 -4.42 -13.16 1.37
C VAL A 135 -5.43 -12.20 1.96
N ASP A 136 -5.68 -12.34 3.26
CA ASP A 136 -6.47 -11.39 4.04
C ASP A 136 -5.52 -10.32 4.59
N LEU A 137 -5.80 -9.05 4.27
CA LEU A 137 -5.01 -7.92 4.74
C LEU A 137 -5.66 -7.23 5.96
N GLY A 138 -6.76 -7.77 6.49
CA GLY A 138 -7.49 -7.19 7.61
C GLY A 138 -8.50 -6.12 7.19
N ASN A 139 -9.43 -5.79 8.09
CA ASN A 139 -10.47 -4.76 7.88
C ASN A 139 -11.28 -4.94 6.58
N GLY A 140 -11.49 -6.19 6.16
CA GLY A 140 -12.21 -6.53 4.93
C GLY A 140 -11.41 -6.33 3.63
N ILE A 141 -10.14 -5.94 3.73
CA ILE A 141 -9.24 -5.76 2.59
C ILE A 141 -8.67 -7.12 2.21
N ARG A 142 -8.82 -7.49 0.93
CA ARG A 142 -8.29 -8.74 0.38
C ARG A 142 -7.27 -8.45 -0.70
N GLY A 143 -6.28 -9.34 -0.79
CA GLY A 143 -5.23 -9.26 -1.78
C GLY A 143 -4.83 -10.62 -2.34
N PHE A 144 -3.76 -10.61 -3.11
CA PHE A 144 -3.15 -11.78 -3.72
C PHE A 144 -1.64 -11.75 -3.49
N TYR A 145 -1.11 -12.81 -2.89
CA TYR A 145 0.31 -13.12 -2.94
C TYR A 145 0.64 -13.85 -4.23
N LEU A 146 1.78 -13.53 -4.85
CA LEU A 146 2.32 -14.31 -5.96
C LEU A 146 3.83 -14.20 -6.06
N THR A 147 4.44 -15.14 -6.77
CA THR A 147 5.84 -15.11 -7.16
C THR A 147 6.01 -14.88 -8.65
N ARG A 148 7.14 -14.29 -9.04
CA ARG A 148 7.56 -14.19 -10.45
C ARG A 148 9.06 -14.46 -10.56
N GLY A 149 9.47 -15.04 -11.69
CA GLY A 149 10.86 -15.41 -11.92
C GLY A 149 11.21 -16.75 -11.28
N SER A 150 12.50 -17.11 -11.32
CA SER A 150 12.99 -18.39 -10.83
C SER A 150 14.37 -18.25 -10.19
N GLY A 151 14.70 -19.18 -9.29
CA GLY A 151 15.99 -19.22 -8.59
C GLY A 151 16.29 -17.93 -7.83
N HIS A 152 17.51 -17.42 -7.97
CA HIS A 152 17.96 -16.18 -7.32
C HIS A 152 17.24 -14.91 -7.81
N ASN A 153 16.56 -14.97 -8.95
CA ASN A 153 15.80 -13.85 -9.53
C ASN A 153 14.30 -13.90 -9.17
N THR A 154 13.94 -14.70 -8.18
CA THR A 154 12.55 -14.80 -7.71
C THR A 154 12.15 -13.51 -6.99
N LEU A 155 11.06 -12.90 -7.45
CA LEU A 155 10.41 -11.76 -6.82
C LEU A 155 9.12 -12.22 -6.15
N ARG A 156 8.81 -11.63 -5.00
CA ARG A 156 7.58 -11.83 -4.26
C ARG A 156 6.75 -10.56 -4.31
N TYR A 157 5.45 -10.73 -4.44
CA TYR A 157 4.51 -9.63 -4.49
C TYR A 157 3.28 -9.90 -3.64
N VAL A 158 2.74 -8.82 -3.07
CA VAL A 158 1.37 -8.75 -2.59
C VAL A 158 0.66 -7.64 -3.35
N PHE A 159 -0.46 -7.97 -3.98
CA PHE A 159 -1.33 -7.03 -4.68
C PHE A 159 -2.66 -6.90 -3.95
N TRP A 160 -3.22 -5.71 -3.85
CA TRP A 160 -4.57 -5.53 -3.28
C TRP A 160 -5.29 -4.34 -3.90
N GLU A 161 -6.61 -4.33 -3.72
CA GLU A 161 -7.48 -3.23 -4.14
C GLU A 161 -8.13 -2.61 -2.91
N GLN A 162 -8.12 -1.29 -2.85
CA GLN A 162 -8.69 -0.50 -1.75
C GLN A 162 -9.08 0.87 -2.28
N ASN A 163 -10.26 1.37 -1.92
CA ASN A 163 -10.76 2.69 -2.35
C ASN A 163 -10.81 2.88 -3.89
N GLY A 164 -11.01 1.79 -4.65
CA GLY A 164 -10.99 1.82 -6.12
C GLY A 164 -9.60 2.09 -6.73
N LEU A 165 -8.55 1.97 -5.92
CA LEU A 165 -7.14 2.02 -6.29
C LEU A 165 -6.52 0.66 -6.09
N GLN A 166 -5.46 0.40 -6.83
CA GLN A 166 -4.75 -0.85 -6.78
C GLN A 166 -3.32 -0.61 -6.36
N PHE A 167 -2.83 -1.52 -5.54
CA PHE A 167 -1.54 -1.40 -4.89
C PHE A 167 -0.71 -2.66 -5.13
N ALA A 168 0.60 -2.50 -5.05
CA ALA A 168 1.53 -3.60 -5.01
C ALA A 168 2.63 -3.31 -4.00
N LEU A 169 3.01 -4.33 -3.24
CA LEU A 169 4.25 -4.39 -2.49
C LEU A 169 5.08 -5.51 -3.10
N GLY A 170 6.32 -5.22 -3.51
CA GLY A 170 7.19 -6.18 -4.17
C GLY A 170 8.60 -6.15 -3.63
N THR A 171 9.26 -7.32 -3.56
CA THR A 171 10.66 -7.44 -3.14
C THR A 171 11.32 -8.69 -3.72
N ALA A 172 12.65 -8.72 -3.75
CA ALA A 172 13.38 -9.95 -4.05
C ALA A 172 13.18 -11.00 -2.94
N ALA A 173 13.07 -12.28 -3.32
CA ALA A 173 12.74 -13.36 -2.40
C ALA A 173 13.80 -13.62 -1.30
N PHE A 174 15.03 -13.12 -1.47
CA PHE A 174 16.06 -13.23 -0.43
C PHE A 174 16.00 -12.08 0.59
N VAL A 175 15.20 -11.04 0.35
CA VAL A 175 15.12 -9.83 1.19
C VAL A 175 14.08 -10.01 2.29
N MET A 176 12.87 -10.46 1.93
CA MET A 176 11.79 -10.77 2.88
C MET A 176 11.19 -12.13 2.57
N SER A 177 10.91 -12.92 3.61
CA SER A 177 10.08 -14.12 3.52
C SER A 177 8.66 -13.79 3.02
N GLN A 178 7.90 -14.82 2.65
CA GLN A 178 6.50 -14.64 2.27
C GLN A 178 5.68 -13.99 3.40
N GLN A 179 5.84 -14.46 4.64
CA GLN A 179 5.05 -13.95 5.76
C GLN A 179 5.42 -12.50 6.09
N GLU A 180 6.71 -12.15 6.12
CA GLU A 180 7.15 -10.77 6.36
C GLU A 180 6.61 -9.80 5.29
N LEU A 181 6.55 -10.23 4.03
CA LEU A 181 5.95 -9.43 2.96
C LEU A 181 4.44 -9.22 3.18
N ILE A 182 3.73 -10.27 3.59
CA ILE A 182 2.29 -10.21 3.87
C ILE A 182 2.03 -9.31 5.09
N ASP A 183 2.79 -9.44 6.17
CA ASP A 183 2.67 -8.61 7.37
C ASP A 183 2.96 -7.14 7.06
N THR A 184 3.96 -6.87 6.20
CA THR A 184 4.24 -5.52 5.70
C THR A 184 3.07 -4.98 4.88
N ALA A 185 2.45 -5.80 4.03
CA ALA A 185 1.27 -5.40 3.26
C ALA A 185 0.04 -5.15 4.16
N ILE A 186 -0.17 -5.97 5.20
CA ILE A 186 -1.21 -5.74 6.22
C ILE A 186 -0.99 -4.38 6.87
N SER A 187 0.24 -4.10 7.34
CA SER A 187 0.59 -2.82 7.95
C SER A 187 0.27 -1.66 6.98
N ALA A 188 0.73 -1.73 5.72
CA ALA A 188 0.45 -0.68 4.73
C ALA A 188 -1.04 -0.50 4.43
N ALA A 189 -1.80 -1.59 4.28
CA ALA A 189 -3.21 -1.55 3.92
C ALA A 189 -4.08 -0.90 5.01
N ASN A 190 -3.67 -1.02 6.27
CA ASN A 190 -4.42 -0.52 7.42
C ASN A 190 -3.93 0.84 7.96
N GLU A 191 -2.76 1.32 7.53
CA GLU A 191 -2.34 2.69 7.82
C GLU A 191 -3.22 3.73 7.09
N PRO A 192 -3.40 4.94 7.66
CA PRO A 192 -4.01 6.03 6.93
C PRO A 192 -3.22 6.36 5.65
N PRO A 193 -3.90 6.72 4.55
CA PRO A 193 -3.23 6.98 3.29
C PRO A 193 -2.50 8.32 3.27
N ILE A 194 -1.45 8.40 2.44
CA ILE A 194 -0.81 9.65 2.03
C ILE A 194 -1.47 10.11 0.73
N THR A 195 -2.08 11.29 0.74
CA THR A 195 -2.79 11.86 -0.42
C THR A 195 -1.92 12.88 -1.16
N SER A 196 -2.27 13.18 -2.42
CA SER A 196 -1.60 14.25 -3.19
C SER A 196 -1.62 15.59 -2.44
N ALA A 197 -0.64 16.46 -2.69
CA ALA A 197 -0.73 17.86 -2.31
C ALA A 197 -1.95 18.49 -3.02
N ASN A 198 -2.66 19.37 -2.30
CA ASN A 198 -3.84 20.07 -2.82
C ASN A 198 -3.50 21.00 -4.00
#